data_AF-A0A9D4PBJ4-F1
#
_entry.id   AF-A0A9D4PBJ4-F1
#
_cell.length_a   1.000
_cell.length_b   1.000
_cell.length_c   1.000
_cell.angle_alpha   90.00
_cell.angle_beta   90.00
_cell.angle_gamma   90.00
#
_symmetry.space_group_name_H-M   'P 1'
#
loop_
_entity.id
_entity.type
_entity.pdbx_description
1 polymer ?
#
loop_
_entity_poly.entity_id
_entity_poly.type
_entity_poly.pdbx_seq_one_letter_code
_entity_poly.pdbx_strand_id
1 'polypeptide(L)'
;MNARSEVFELCLEGRQVQEAVSGIFHTLLFHRTQGKFQYKTRGRYSVGTVGFEDVTCDFIDFTYVRCASDELNEAVCRDVTAFSDRLRSHDGPRTGQIWLEFFQKKRTHWILSSENIPWEVWNIRVNVITLPNEQERQRQRAQLGEQLAEKVIAVAASINRHQYLPRVPSEPDVELVFDTRFSDVQPYHFKVGYHTSGPSNNPSMGSTMRKLLKDTLAF
;
A
#
# COMPACT_ATOMS: atom_id res chain seq x y z
N MET A 1 14.15 -2.64 15.19
CA MET A 1 13.80 -1.36 14.53
C MET A 1 12.30 -1.34 14.44
N ASN A 2 11.65 -0.31 14.98
CA ASN A 2 10.19 -0.25 14.95
C ASN A 2 9.76 0.20 13.55
N ALA A 3 8.81 -0.51 12.95
CA ALA A 3 8.23 -0.10 11.68
C ALA A 3 7.55 1.26 11.86
N ARG A 4 7.78 2.20 10.94
CA ARG A 4 6.97 3.42 10.89
C ARG A 4 5.55 3.05 10.49
N SER A 5 4.58 3.72 11.10
CA SER A 5 3.17 3.62 10.71
C SER A 5 2.60 5.01 10.51
N GLU A 6 1.88 5.21 9.40
CA GLU A 6 1.12 6.42 9.07
C GLU A 6 -0.35 6.04 8.85
N VAL A 7 -1.27 6.97 9.11
CA VAL A 7 -2.71 6.74 8.98
C VAL A 7 -3.36 7.91 8.23
N PHE A 8 -4.10 7.59 7.19
CA PHE A 8 -5.02 8.49 6.51
C PHE A 8 -6.46 8.05 6.75
N GLU A 9 -7.35 9.02 6.79
CA GLU A 9 -8.78 8.80 6.96
C GLU A 9 -9.51 9.49 5.80
N LEU A 10 -10.46 8.76 5.20
CA LEU A 10 -11.22 9.21 4.04
C LEU A 10 -12.71 8.94 4.24
N CYS A 11 -13.55 9.92 3.92
CA CYS A 11 -15.01 9.80 3.85
C CYS A 11 -15.45 9.99 2.39
N LEU A 12 -15.99 8.96 1.75
CA LEU A 12 -16.22 8.94 0.30
C LEU A 12 -17.36 7.98 -0.13
N GLU A 13 -17.89 8.13 -1.34
CA GLU A 13 -18.87 7.17 -1.87
C GLU A 13 -18.20 5.83 -2.22
N GLY A 14 -18.96 4.74 -2.16
CA GLY A 14 -18.44 3.40 -2.43
C GLY A 14 -17.71 3.27 -3.79
N ARG A 15 -18.20 3.96 -4.83
CA ARG A 15 -17.58 3.99 -6.17
C ARG A 15 -16.20 4.66 -6.22
N GLN A 16 -15.92 5.56 -5.27
CA GLN A 16 -14.67 6.32 -5.20
C GLN A 16 -13.56 5.57 -4.43
N VAL A 17 -13.90 4.50 -3.70
CA VAL A 17 -12.95 3.78 -2.82
C VAL A 17 -11.72 3.29 -3.60
N GLN A 18 -11.94 2.62 -4.73
CA GLN A 18 -10.87 2.02 -5.50
C GLN A 18 -9.88 3.07 -6.02
N GLU A 19 -10.39 4.16 -6.61
CA GLU A 19 -9.57 5.26 -7.15
C GLU A 19 -8.80 5.99 -6.06
N ALA A 20 -9.45 6.29 -4.93
CA ALA A 20 -8.82 6.99 -3.81
C ALA A 20 -7.68 6.17 -3.19
N VAL A 21 -7.90 4.88 -2.98
CA VAL A 21 -6.87 3.97 -2.44
C VAL A 21 -5.75 3.76 -3.44
N SER A 22 -6.08 3.51 -4.71
CA SER A 22 -5.08 3.36 -5.79
C SER A 22 -4.21 4.60 -5.94
N GLY A 23 -4.79 5.81 -5.88
CA GLY A 23 -4.04 7.05 -5.98
C GLY A 23 -2.98 7.20 -4.88
N ILE A 24 -3.31 6.84 -3.64
CA ILE A 24 -2.36 6.88 -2.52
C ILE A 24 -1.33 5.75 -2.62
N PHE A 25 -1.76 4.51 -2.89
CA PHE A 25 -0.86 3.36 -2.93
C PHE A 25 0.12 3.41 -4.10
N HIS A 26 -0.33 3.84 -5.28
CA HIS A 26 0.57 4.03 -6.43
C HIS A 26 1.56 5.16 -6.21
N THR A 27 1.15 6.26 -5.55
CA THR A 27 2.09 7.31 -5.13
C THR A 27 3.18 6.74 -4.19
N LEU A 28 2.78 5.95 -3.20
CA LEU A 28 3.72 5.30 -2.28
C LEU A 28 4.68 4.35 -3.00
N LEU A 29 4.14 3.51 -3.87
CA LEU A 29 4.93 2.56 -4.66
C LEU A 29 5.87 3.26 -5.63
N PHE A 30 5.46 4.38 -6.24
CA PHE A 30 6.32 5.17 -7.11
C PHE A 30 7.59 5.63 -6.37
N HIS A 31 7.46 6.05 -5.11
CA HIS A 31 8.59 6.41 -4.26
C HIS A 31 9.33 5.22 -3.62
N ARG A 32 8.85 4.00 -3.82
CA ARG A 32 9.39 2.75 -3.24
C ARG A 32 9.74 1.71 -4.30
N THR A 33 9.82 2.15 -5.54
CA THR A 33 10.17 1.34 -6.69
C THR A 33 11.43 1.87 -7.34
N GLN A 34 12.36 0.97 -7.61
CA GLN A 34 13.58 1.25 -8.35
C GLN A 34 13.51 0.60 -9.73
N GLY A 35 14.41 1.01 -10.62
CA GLY A 35 14.63 0.25 -11.84
C GLY A 35 15.28 -1.10 -11.53
N LYS A 36 15.20 -2.04 -12.46
CA LYS A 36 15.81 -3.36 -12.31
C LYS A 36 17.32 -3.25 -12.07
N PHE A 37 17.80 -3.96 -11.05
CA PHE A 37 19.22 -4.03 -10.75
C PHE A 37 19.89 -5.04 -11.69
N GLN A 38 20.98 -4.62 -12.32
CA GLN A 38 21.84 -5.48 -13.13
C GLN A 38 23.22 -5.53 -12.49
N TYR A 39 23.48 -6.60 -11.75
CA TYR A 39 24.77 -6.81 -11.11
C TYR A 39 25.83 -7.23 -12.13
N LYS A 40 27.04 -6.71 -11.94
CA LYS A 40 28.23 -6.97 -12.74
C LYS A 40 29.31 -7.52 -11.82
N THR A 41 30.33 -8.14 -12.41
CA THR A 41 31.51 -8.63 -11.68
C THR A 41 32.11 -7.54 -10.77
N ARG A 42 32.57 -7.95 -9.57
CA ARG A 42 33.20 -7.11 -8.53
C ARG A 42 32.24 -6.17 -7.79
N GLY A 43 30.98 -6.57 -7.60
CA GLY A 43 30.02 -5.83 -6.75
C GLY A 43 29.52 -4.51 -7.35
N ARG A 44 29.75 -4.27 -8.65
CA ARG A 44 29.20 -3.12 -9.38
C ARG A 44 27.80 -3.48 -9.86
N TYR A 45 26.90 -2.50 -9.91
CA TYR A 45 25.58 -2.69 -10.50
C TYR A 45 25.17 -1.46 -11.32
N SER A 46 24.28 -1.66 -12.28
CA SER A 46 23.47 -0.59 -12.88
C SER A 46 22.03 -0.75 -12.46
N VAL A 47 21.30 0.37 -12.41
CA VAL A 47 19.86 0.41 -12.11
C VAL A 47 19.17 0.88 -13.38
N GLY A 48 18.13 0.16 -13.80
CA GLY A 48 17.29 0.55 -14.92
C GLY A 48 16.50 1.85 -14.66
N THR A 49 15.73 2.28 -15.64
CA THR A 49 14.80 3.40 -15.50
C THR A 49 13.43 2.90 -15.07
N VAL A 50 12.74 3.65 -14.22
CA VAL A 50 11.32 3.42 -13.90
C VAL A 50 10.49 4.32 -14.82
N GLY A 51 9.69 3.71 -15.68
CA GLY A 51 8.67 4.45 -16.44
C GLY A 51 7.51 4.87 -15.55
N PHE A 52 6.73 5.87 -15.97
CA PHE A 52 5.56 6.33 -15.26
C PHE A 52 4.44 6.73 -16.21
N GLU A 53 3.22 6.74 -15.70
CA GLU A 53 2.03 7.17 -16.43
C GLU A 53 1.05 7.90 -15.52
N ASP A 54 0.29 8.81 -16.10
CA ASP A 54 -0.80 9.52 -15.45
C ASP A 54 -2.09 8.69 -15.54
N VAL A 55 -2.77 8.52 -14.40
CA VAL A 55 -4.06 7.83 -14.31
C VAL A 55 -5.12 8.83 -13.84
N THR A 56 -6.01 9.19 -14.75
CA THR A 56 -7.16 10.05 -14.47
C THR A 56 -8.27 9.23 -13.82
N CYS A 57 -8.79 9.71 -12.69
CA CYS A 57 -9.92 9.09 -12.00
C CYS A 57 -11.25 9.45 -12.69
N ASP A 58 -12.18 8.50 -12.77
CA ASP A 58 -13.52 8.68 -13.34
C ASP A 58 -14.50 9.27 -12.31
N PHE A 59 -14.35 8.90 -11.03
CA PHE A 59 -15.26 9.29 -9.94
C PHE A 59 -14.68 10.30 -8.95
N ILE A 60 -13.48 10.80 -9.20
CA ILE A 60 -12.80 11.80 -8.38
C ILE A 60 -12.13 12.79 -9.33
N ASP A 61 -12.17 14.08 -9.02
CA ASP A 61 -11.52 15.08 -9.86
C ASP A 61 -10.02 15.13 -9.50
N PHE A 62 -9.31 14.06 -9.88
CA PHE A 62 -7.94 13.79 -9.50
C PHE A 62 -7.22 12.98 -10.58
N THR A 63 -5.91 13.15 -10.69
CA THR A 63 -5.03 12.33 -11.51
C THR A 63 -3.80 12.00 -10.69
N TYR A 64 -3.43 10.73 -10.66
CA TYR A 64 -2.24 10.27 -9.93
C TYR A 64 -1.23 9.65 -10.89
N VAL A 65 0.03 9.62 -10.45
CA VAL A 65 1.11 8.96 -11.18
C VAL A 65 1.29 7.55 -10.63
N ARG A 66 1.47 6.57 -11.52
CA ARG A 66 1.93 5.22 -11.14
C ARG A 66 3.19 4.82 -11.92
N CYS A 67 3.90 3.82 -11.42
CA CYS A 67 4.92 3.14 -12.22
C CYS A 67 4.25 2.54 -13.46
N ALA A 68 4.89 2.71 -14.62
CA ALA A 68 4.48 2.08 -15.88
C ALA A 68 4.82 0.59 -15.86
N SER A 69 4.09 -0.16 -15.03
CA SER A 69 4.21 -1.61 -14.83
C SER A 69 2.84 -2.22 -14.54
N ASP A 70 2.35 -2.99 -15.49
CA ASP A 70 1.05 -3.65 -15.39
C ASP A 70 1.06 -4.78 -14.35
N GLU A 71 2.18 -5.52 -14.25
CA GLU A 71 2.35 -6.56 -13.23
C GLU A 71 2.26 -5.98 -11.81
N LEU A 72 2.90 -4.83 -11.56
CA LEU A 72 2.81 -4.14 -10.28
C LEU A 72 1.40 -3.61 -10.03
N ASN A 73 0.77 -3.04 -11.05
CA ASN A 73 -0.61 -2.55 -10.95
C ASN A 73 -1.59 -3.67 -10.62
N GLU A 74 -1.52 -4.80 -11.31
CA GLU A 74 -2.34 -5.99 -11.01
C GLU A 74 -2.11 -6.46 -9.57
N ALA A 75 -0.85 -6.53 -9.12
CA ALA A 75 -0.53 -7.00 -7.79
C ALA A 75 -1.19 -6.17 -6.69
N VAL A 76 -1.27 -4.85 -6.87
CA VAL A 76 -1.90 -3.90 -5.93
C VAL A 76 -3.41 -3.91 -6.08
N CYS A 77 -3.90 -3.84 -7.32
CA CYS A 77 -5.33 -3.72 -7.61
C CYS A 77 -6.13 -4.93 -7.16
N ARG A 78 -5.55 -6.14 -7.09
CA ARG A 78 -6.25 -7.33 -6.57
C ARG A 78 -6.87 -7.10 -5.19
N ASP A 79 -6.08 -6.63 -4.22
CA ASP A 79 -6.56 -6.42 -2.85
C ASP A 79 -7.38 -5.13 -2.72
N VAL A 80 -7.04 -4.08 -3.47
CA VAL A 80 -7.80 -2.82 -3.48
C VAL A 80 -9.21 -3.03 -4.03
N THR A 81 -9.35 -3.76 -5.13
CA THR A 81 -10.66 -4.10 -5.72
C THR A 81 -11.46 -4.97 -4.76
N ALA A 82 -10.85 -6.02 -4.19
CA ALA A 82 -11.54 -6.89 -3.22
C ALA A 82 -12.03 -6.12 -1.97
N PHE A 83 -11.23 -5.17 -1.47
CA PHE A 83 -11.63 -4.27 -0.40
C PHE A 83 -12.79 -3.35 -0.80
N SER A 84 -12.70 -2.72 -1.98
CA SER A 84 -13.75 -1.84 -2.50
C SER A 84 -15.07 -2.58 -2.70
N ASP A 85 -15.05 -3.77 -3.30
CA ASP A 85 -16.23 -4.60 -3.52
C ASP A 85 -16.91 -4.98 -2.20
N ARG A 86 -16.12 -5.28 -1.17
CA ARG A 86 -16.66 -5.63 0.15
C ARG A 86 -17.33 -4.45 0.84
N LEU A 87 -16.82 -3.23 0.67
CA LEU A 87 -17.43 -2.02 1.21
C LEU A 87 -18.66 -1.56 0.40
N ARG A 88 -18.74 -1.93 -0.88
CA ARG A 88 -19.84 -1.57 -1.80
C ARG A 88 -21.03 -2.52 -1.74
N SER A 89 -20.88 -3.72 -1.16
CA SER A 89 -21.98 -4.68 -1.11
C SER A 89 -23.20 -4.10 -0.36
N HIS A 90 -24.42 -4.51 -0.76
CA HIS A 90 -25.67 -3.94 -0.23
C HIS A 90 -25.74 -4.04 1.30
N ASP A 91 -25.40 -5.20 1.85
CA ASP A 91 -25.31 -5.46 3.30
C ASP A 91 -23.86 -5.30 3.80
N GLY A 92 -23.06 -4.55 3.05
CA GLY A 92 -21.64 -4.39 3.26
C GLY A 92 -21.34 -3.49 4.45
N PRO A 93 -20.20 -3.74 5.12
CA PRO A 93 -19.69 -2.83 6.14
C PRO A 93 -19.46 -1.44 5.54
N ARG A 94 -19.94 -0.40 6.23
CA ARG A 94 -19.75 1.00 5.81
C ARG A 94 -18.38 1.56 6.17
N THR A 95 -17.59 0.81 6.93
CA THR A 95 -16.25 1.21 7.33
C THR A 95 -15.26 0.07 7.13
N GLY A 96 -14.01 0.43 6.83
CA GLY A 96 -12.92 -0.53 6.73
C GLY A 96 -11.56 0.15 6.77
N GLN A 97 -10.51 -0.67 6.84
CA GLN A 97 -9.13 -0.22 6.75
C GLN A 97 -8.40 -1.11 5.75
N ILE A 98 -7.66 -0.48 4.84
CA ILE A 98 -6.72 -1.13 3.94
C ILE A 98 -5.33 -0.56 4.23
N TRP A 99 -4.29 -1.36 4.10
CA TRP A 99 -2.93 -0.91 4.35
C TRP A 99 -1.95 -1.45 3.31
N LEU A 100 -0.89 -0.67 3.09
CA LEU A 100 0.29 -1.05 2.33
C LEU A 100 1.47 -1.12 3.30
N GLU A 101 2.08 -2.29 3.40
CA GLU A 101 3.26 -2.53 4.24
C GLU A 101 4.47 -2.84 3.36
N PHE A 102 5.58 -2.15 3.61
CA PHE A 102 6.90 -2.48 3.08
C PHE A 102 7.73 -3.23 4.12
N PHE A 103 8.42 -4.28 3.68
CA PHE A 103 9.20 -5.15 4.56
C PHE A 103 10.54 -5.58 3.96
N GLN A 104 11.38 -6.20 4.79
CA GLN A 104 12.57 -6.95 4.36
C GLN A 104 12.42 -8.41 4.78
N LYS A 105 12.97 -9.33 3.98
CA LYS A 105 13.07 -10.73 4.38
C LYS A 105 14.35 -10.92 5.18
N LYS A 106 14.24 -11.51 6.36
CA LYS A 106 15.39 -11.95 7.15
C LYS A 106 15.62 -13.44 6.92
N ARG A 107 16.84 -13.80 6.51
CA ARG A 107 17.28 -15.20 6.50
C ARG A 107 17.42 -15.68 7.95
N THR A 108 16.61 -16.64 8.34
CA THR A 108 16.73 -17.30 9.63
C THR A 108 17.57 -18.56 9.44
N HIS A 109 18.63 -18.73 10.25
CA HIS A 109 19.55 -19.87 10.16
C HIS A 109 18.89 -21.23 10.50
N TRP A 110 17.64 -21.23 10.94
CA TRP A 110 16.87 -22.42 11.27
C TRP A 110 15.72 -22.60 10.27
N ILE A 111 15.63 -23.83 9.72
CA ILE A 111 14.55 -24.43 8.92
C ILE A 111 13.71 -23.43 8.09
N LEU A 112 14.13 -23.19 6.84
CA LEU A 112 13.33 -22.79 5.65
C LEU A 112 12.32 -21.63 5.76
N SER A 113 12.21 -20.95 6.90
CA SER A 113 11.27 -19.86 7.10
C SER A 113 12.01 -18.52 7.00
N SER A 114 11.60 -17.70 6.05
CA SER A 114 11.99 -16.29 5.98
C SER A 114 10.99 -15.46 6.80
N GLU A 115 11.48 -14.68 7.74
CA GLU A 115 10.64 -13.72 8.48
C GLU A 115 10.53 -12.41 7.69
N ASN A 116 9.32 -11.88 7.56
CA ASN A 116 9.07 -10.57 6.96
C ASN A 116 9.10 -9.51 8.06
N ILE A 117 10.09 -8.62 8.01
CA ILE A 117 10.29 -7.55 8.98
C ILE A 117 9.78 -6.24 8.38
N PRO A 118 8.62 -5.73 8.81
CA PRO A 118 8.10 -4.46 8.33
C PRO A 118 8.99 -3.30 8.75
N TRP A 119 9.11 -2.29 7.88
CA TRP A 119 9.82 -1.06 8.18
C TRP A 119 8.99 0.19 7.88
N GLU A 120 7.93 0.08 7.09
CA GLU A 120 6.98 1.16 6.77
C GLU A 120 5.58 0.59 6.52
N VAL A 121 4.56 1.17 7.15
CA VAL A 121 3.15 0.78 7.02
C VAL A 121 2.30 2.04 6.81
N TRP A 122 1.47 2.03 5.77
CA TRP A 122 0.51 3.10 5.50
C TRP A 122 -0.90 2.54 5.59
N ASN A 123 -1.71 3.10 6.49
CA ASN A 123 -3.08 2.68 6.71
C ASN A 123 -4.03 3.73 6.13
N ILE A 124 -5.04 3.27 5.39
CA ILE A 124 -6.14 4.10 4.91
C ILE A 124 -7.42 3.58 5.54
N ARG A 125 -7.99 4.38 6.44
CA ARG A 125 -9.31 4.16 7.02
C ARG A 125 -10.35 4.80 6.11
N VAL A 126 -11.35 4.01 5.74
CA VAL A 126 -12.41 4.42 4.83
C VAL A 126 -13.74 4.37 5.54
N ASN A 127 -14.50 5.45 5.43
CA ASN A 127 -15.90 5.56 5.80
C ASN A 127 -16.73 5.82 4.54
N VAL A 128 -17.61 4.88 4.19
CA VAL A 128 -18.47 4.94 3.01
C VAL A 128 -19.73 5.74 3.34
N ILE A 129 -19.90 6.84 2.62
CA ILE A 129 -21.07 7.72 2.72
C ILE A 129 -22.06 7.47 1.57
N THR A 130 -23.29 7.92 1.76
CA THR A 130 -24.31 7.98 0.70
C THR A 130 -24.73 9.41 0.51
N LEU A 131 -24.65 9.88 -0.73
CA LEU A 131 -24.96 11.26 -1.06
C LEU A 131 -26.41 11.34 -1.59
N PRO A 132 -27.18 12.36 -1.16
CA PRO A 132 -28.62 12.43 -1.39
C PRO A 132 -28.99 12.75 -2.84
N ASN A 133 -28.09 13.37 -3.62
CA ASN A 133 -28.38 13.81 -4.98
C ASN A 133 -27.09 14.00 -5.79
N GLU A 134 -27.25 14.27 -7.10
CA GLU A 134 -26.11 14.45 -8.02
C GLU A 134 -25.29 15.71 -7.72
N GLN A 135 -25.92 16.79 -7.26
CA GLN A 135 -25.22 18.02 -6.92
C GLN A 135 -24.21 17.78 -5.79
N GLU A 136 -24.60 17.02 -4.77
CA GLU A 136 -23.71 16.66 -3.68
C GLU A 136 -22.60 15.70 -4.15
N ARG A 137 -22.91 14.80 -5.10
CA ARG A 137 -21.89 13.94 -5.72
C ARG A 137 -20.83 14.75 -6.46
N GLN A 138 -21.22 15.76 -7.23
CA GLN A 138 -20.28 16.64 -7.91
C GLN A 138 -19.40 17.42 -6.91
N ARG A 139 -19.99 17.93 -5.83
CA ARG A 139 -19.23 18.58 -4.75
C ARG A 139 -18.22 17.62 -4.10
N GLN A 140 -18.64 16.40 -3.80
CA GLN A 140 -17.78 15.37 -3.22
C GLN A 140 -16.62 14.99 -4.17
N ARG A 141 -16.85 14.92 -5.49
CA ARG A 141 -15.78 14.64 -6.47
C ARG A 141 -14.63 15.64 -6.37
N ALA A 142 -14.94 16.93 -6.37
CA ALA A 142 -13.97 18.00 -6.26
C ALA A 142 -13.27 18.01 -4.90
N GLN A 143 -14.04 17.95 -3.81
CA GLN A 143 -13.50 17.95 -2.44
C GLN A 143 -12.61 16.75 -2.16
N LEU A 144 -12.96 15.57 -2.67
CA LEU A 144 -12.12 14.38 -2.53
C LEU A 144 -10.84 14.51 -3.37
N GLY A 145 -10.90 15.13 -4.54
CA GLY A 145 -9.71 15.45 -5.34
C GLY A 145 -8.72 16.34 -4.59
N GLU A 146 -9.19 17.41 -3.96
CA GLU A 146 -8.36 18.28 -3.10
C GLU A 146 -7.76 17.50 -1.92
N GLN A 147 -8.56 16.69 -1.24
CA GLN A 147 -8.09 15.85 -0.13
C GLN A 147 -6.99 14.86 -0.58
N LEU A 148 -7.15 14.22 -1.74
CA LEU A 148 -6.13 13.31 -2.28
C LEU A 148 -4.85 14.05 -2.65
N ALA A 149 -4.94 15.25 -3.21
CA ALA A 149 -3.78 16.09 -3.47
C ALA A 149 -3.00 16.40 -2.18
N GLU A 150 -3.70 16.76 -1.10
CA GLU A 150 -3.07 16.94 0.22
C GLU A 150 -2.40 15.65 0.74
N LYS A 151 -3.05 14.48 0.57
CA LYS A 151 -2.46 13.20 0.99
C LYS A 151 -1.21 12.85 0.17
N VAL A 152 -1.19 13.11 -1.13
CA VAL A 152 0.01 12.93 -1.97
C VAL A 152 1.15 13.85 -1.54
N ILE A 153 0.85 15.13 -1.25
CA ILE A 153 1.83 16.07 -0.69
C ILE A 153 2.34 15.57 0.67
N ALA A 154 1.47 15.04 1.52
CA ALA A 154 1.85 14.48 2.81
C ALA A 154 2.75 13.24 2.67
N VAL A 155 2.49 12.38 1.67
CA VAL A 155 3.35 11.24 1.32
C VAL A 155 4.74 11.75 0.93
N ALA A 156 4.83 12.68 -0.03
CA ALA A 156 6.12 13.25 -0.45
C ALA A 156 6.88 13.90 0.72
N ALA A 157 6.18 14.65 1.57
CA ALA A 157 6.77 15.27 2.76
C ALA A 157 7.26 14.23 3.78
N SER A 158 6.52 13.13 3.98
CA SER A 158 6.92 12.06 4.90
C SER A 158 8.16 11.32 4.38
N ILE A 159 8.22 11.06 3.07
CA ILE A 159 9.35 10.39 2.42
C ILE A 159 10.64 11.22 2.50
N ASN A 160 10.54 12.55 2.45
CA ASN A 160 11.69 13.44 2.53
C ASN A 160 12.30 13.60 3.93
N ARG A 161 11.69 13.02 4.98
CA ARG A 161 12.27 13.07 6.33
C ARG A 161 13.45 12.09 6.43
N HIS A 162 14.42 12.40 7.30
CA HIS A 162 15.49 11.46 7.64
C HIS A 162 14.91 10.23 8.34
N GLN A 163 14.71 9.17 7.58
CA GLN A 163 14.08 7.94 8.05
C GLN A 163 14.87 6.73 7.57
N TYR A 164 14.65 5.59 8.24
CA TYR A 164 15.25 4.35 7.79
C TYR A 164 14.72 3.96 6.41
N LEU A 165 15.66 3.64 5.51
CA LEU A 165 15.40 3.02 4.24
C LEU A 165 16.37 1.84 4.10
N PRO A 166 15.90 0.63 3.71
CA PRO A 166 16.81 -0.48 3.47
C PRO A 166 17.86 -0.11 2.41
N ARG A 167 19.13 -0.37 2.74
CA ARG A 167 20.25 -0.11 1.83
C ARG A 167 20.19 -1.04 0.63
N VAL A 168 20.70 -0.58 -0.51
CA VAL A 168 20.91 -1.45 -1.67
C VAL A 168 21.88 -2.58 -1.27
N PRO A 169 21.44 -3.85 -1.35
CA PRO A 169 22.26 -4.98 -0.94
C PRO A 169 23.20 -5.45 -2.06
N SER A 170 24.08 -6.39 -1.72
CA SER A 170 24.84 -7.14 -2.72
C SER A 170 23.94 -8.09 -3.51
N GLU A 171 24.39 -8.56 -4.68
CA GLU A 171 23.67 -9.48 -5.56
C GLU A 171 22.99 -10.67 -4.83
N PRO A 172 23.67 -11.44 -3.95
CA PRO A 172 23.04 -12.59 -3.27
C PRO A 172 21.93 -12.21 -2.28
N ASP A 173 21.81 -10.94 -1.92
CA ASP A 173 20.87 -10.44 -0.91
C ASP A 173 19.83 -9.49 -1.51
N VAL A 174 19.82 -9.27 -2.83
CA VAL A 174 18.85 -8.41 -3.52
C VAL A 174 17.41 -8.84 -3.24
N GLU A 175 17.15 -10.15 -3.27
CA GLU A 175 15.84 -10.73 -3.01
C GLU A 175 15.39 -10.63 -1.55
N LEU A 176 16.28 -10.23 -0.63
CA LEU A 176 15.92 -9.97 0.77
C LEU A 176 15.31 -8.57 0.95
N VAL A 177 15.60 -7.65 0.03
CA VAL A 177 15.20 -6.25 0.12
C VAL A 177 14.14 -5.90 -0.92
N PHE A 178 14.33 -6.37 -2.14
CA PHE A 178 13.49 -6.04 -3.29
C PHE A 178 12.74 -7.25 -3.82
N ASP A 179 11.56 -6.99 -4.36
CA ASP A 179 10.79 -7.98 -5.11
C ASP A 179 11.32 -8.05 -6.55
N THR A 180 12.00 -9.14 -6.88
CA THR A 180 12.64 -9.35 -8.18
C THR A 180 11.70 -9.98 -9.22
N ARG A 181 10.45 -10.28 -8.85
CA ARG A 181 9.47 -10.97 -9.71
C ARG A 181 8.94 -10.10 -10.85
N PHE A 182 8.88 -8.78 -10.65
CA PHE A 182 8.38 -7.84 -11.66
C PHE A 182 9.39 -7.68 -12.81
N SER A 183 8.95 -7.75 -14.05
CA SER A 183 9.83 -7.81 -15.22
C SER A 183 10.50 -6.47 -15.59
N ASP A 184 9.85 -5.35 -15.29
CA ASP A 184 10.20 -3.99 -15.74
C ASP A 184 10.64 -3.06 -14.60
N VAL A 185 10.13 -3.30 -13.39
CA VAL A 185 10.44 -2.51 -12.19
C VAL A 185 10.90 -3.40 -11.04
N GLN A 186 11.43 -2.79 -9.98
CA GLN A 186 11.92 -3.51 -8.81
C GLN A 186 11.53 -2.79 -7.51
N PRO A 187 10.31 -3.01 -7.01
CA PRO A 187 9.84 -2.44 -5.75
C PRO A 187 10.56 -3.07 -4.56
N TYR A 188 10.63 -2.34 -3.44
CA TYR A 188 10.82 -2.99 -2.14
C TYR A 188 9.75 -4.06 -1.95
N HIS A 189 10.05 -5.10 -1.16
CA HIS A 189 8.99 -6.06 -0.81
C HIS A 189 7.83 -5.33 -0.15
N PHE A 190 6.62 -5.58 -0.67
CA PHE A 190 5.41 -4.99 -0.15
C PHE A 190 4.30 -6.05 -0.02
N LYS A 191 3.33 -5.76 0.83
CA LYS A 191 2.06 -6.50 0.91
C LYS A 191 0.91 -5.53 1.12
N VAL A 192 -0.21 -5.81 0.48
CA VAL A 192 -1.47 -5.13 0.73
C VAL A 192 -2.32 -6.04 1.61
N GLY A 193 -3.05 -5.46 2.55
CA GLY A 193 -4.03 -6.20 3.35
C GLY A 193 -5.16 -5.28 3.77
N TYR A 194 -6.30 -5.86 4.12
CA TYR A 194 -7.47 -5.09 4.54
C TYR A 194 -8.32 -5.81 5.58
N HIS A 195 -9.12 -5.04 6.31
CA HIS A 195 -10.21 -5.52 7.15
C HIS A 195 -11.43 -4.60 7.03
N THR A 196 -12.62 -5.14 7.26
CA THR A 196 -13.87 -4.40 7.15
C THR A 196 -14.75 -4.65 8.37
N SER A 197 -15.41 -3.61 8.89
CA SER A 197 -16.19 -3.66 10.13
C SER A 197 -17.63 -4.12 9.86
N GLY A 198 -17.86 -5.43 9.78
CA GLY A 198 -19.20 -6.04 9.58
C GLY A 198 -19.31 -7.39 10.28
N PRO A 199 -20.52 -7.98 10.41
CA PRO A 199 -20.68 -9.30 11.02
C PRO A 199 -19.85 -10.32 10.25
N SER A 200 -18.78 -10.80 10.88
CA SER A 200 -17.88 -11.80 10.32
C SER A 200 -18.58 -13.17 10.38
N ASN A 201 -19.16 -13.64 9.28
CA ASN A 201 -19.63 -15.03 9.18
C ASN A 201 -18.50 -16.06 9.02
N ASN A 202 -17.26 -15.72 9.38
CA ASN A 202 -16.14 -16.67 9.43
C ASN A 202 -15.27 -16.40 10.67
N PRO A 203 -15.17 -17.34 11.62
CA PRO A 203 -14.18 -17.28 12.68
C PRO A 203 -12.88 -17.88 12.17
N SER A 204 -12.11 -17.10 11.42
CA SER A 204 -10.72 -17.43 11.11
C SER A 204 -9.96 -16.12 10.99
N MET A 205 -8.77 -16.05 11.59
CA MET A 205 -7.93 -14.86 11.82
C MET A 205 -8.15 -14.12 13.16
N GLY A 206 -8.17 -14.87 14.27
CA GLY A 206 -7.98 -14.34 15.63
C GLY A 206 -6.58 -14.57 16.22
N SER A 207 -5.61 -15.07 15.45
CA SER A 207 -4.32 -15.55 16.00
C SER A 207 -3.21 -14.50 16.02
N THR A 208 -3.23 -13.46 15.19
CA THR A 208 -2.07 -12.54 15.08
C THR A 208 -2.10 -11.40 16.10
N MET A 209 -3.28 -10.87 16.46
CA MET A 209 -3.37 -9.80 17.47
C MET A 209 -3.29 -10.28 18.92
N ARG A 210 -3.63 -11.55 19.22
CA ARG A 210 -3.47 -12.10 20.57
C ARG A 210 -2.02 -12.25 21.01
N LYS A 211 -1.07 -12.29 20.07
CA LYS A 211 0.35 -12.47 20.41
C LYS A 211 1.02 -11.17 20.88
N LEU A 212 0.52 -10.01 20.46
CA LEU A 212 1.11 -8.71 20.85
C LEU A 212 0.62 -8.19 22.21
N LEU A 213 -0.55 -8.64 22.70
CA LEU A 213 -1.06 -8.22 24.01
C LEU A 213 -0.69 -9.17 25.16
N LYS A 214 -0.26 -10.40 24.85
CA LYS A 214 0.02 -11.41 25.89
C LYS A 214 1.45 -11.34 26.45
N ASP A 215 2.37 -10.69 25.74
CA ASP A 215 3.78 -10.60 26.14
C ASP A 215 4.11 -9.34 26.97
N THR A 216 3.11 -8.54 27.37
CA THR A 216 3.30 -7.34 28.22
C THR A 216 2.73 -7.50 29.63
N LEU A 217 2.21 -8.68 30.00
CA LEU A 217 1.64 -8.96 31.33
C LEU A 217 2.05 -10.33 31.86
N ALA A 218 3.35 -10.63 31.82
CA ALA A 218 3.93 -11.74 32.57
C ALA A 218 5.24 -11.28 33.22
N PHE A 219 5.11 -10.88 34.49
CA PHE A 219 6.11 -10.61 35.55
C PHE A 219 7.27 -9.66 35.23
#